data_AF-A0A9P6P3D6-F1
#
_entry.id   AF-A0A9P6P3D6-F1
#
_cell.length_a   1.000
_cell.length_b   1.000
_cell.length_c   1.000
_cell.angle_alpha   90.00
_cell.angle_beta   90.00
_cell.angle_gamma   90.00
#
_symmetry.space_group_name_H-M   'P 1'
#
loop_
_entity.id
_entity.type
_entity.pdbx_description
1 polymer ?
#
loop_
_entity_poly.entity_id
_entity_poly.type
_entity_poly.pdbx_seq_one_letter_code
_entity_poly.pdbx_strand_id
1 'polypeptide(L)'
;MGITNNTQQAAPDRGLPSVKLTIELVPTACWYSNVRSNVFPATWDRLQTVVFKIAGYRCEICGGHGDSHPVECHEIWAYDDHKRIQRLAHLASLCPKCHQVKHIGFAISQGRAQQVVRWLAQVNQLTPAQALAYVQQTFQVHAIRSRFEWTLDLRLLTDSYGIKLDKHSIEQGLNLRA
;
A
#
# COMPACT_ATOMS: atom_id res chain seq x y z
N MET A 1 13.32 18.58 57.41
CA MET A 1 12.01 18.35 56.77
C MET A 1 12.00 19.21 55.51
N GLY A 2 12.30 18.63 54.35
CA GLY A 2 11.30 18.37 53.29
C GLY A 2 11.09 19.66 52.47
N ILE A 3 11.10 19.69 51.14
CA ILE A 3 10.70 18.70 50.14
C ILE A 3 11.43 19.10 48.85
N THR A 4 12.14 18.15 48.21
CA THR A 4 12.69 18.32 46.86
C THR A 4 11.57 18.15 45.83
N ASN A 5 11.21 19.19 45.09
CA ASN A 5 10.29 19.07 43.96
C ASN A 5 11.02 18.50 42.75
N ASN A 6 10.91 17.18 42.59
CA ASN A 6 11.34 16.44 41.41
C ASN A 6 10.29 16.61 40.31
N THR A 7 10.47 17.60 39.44
CA THR A 7 9.64 17.75 38.24
C THR A 7 10.10 16.75 37.20
N GLN A 8 9.49 15.56 37.18
CA GLN A 8 9.53 14.67 36.03
C GLN A 8 8.81 15.37 34.87
N GLN A 9 9.58 15.90 33.92
CA GLN A 9 9.03 16.26 32.62
C GLN A 9 8.61 14.98 31.91
N ALA A 10 7.30 14.76 31.80
CA ALA A 10 6.76 13.76 30.90
C ALA A 10 7.20 14.10 29.47
N ALA A 11 7.75 13.10 28.76
CA ALA A 11 8.14 13.26 27.37
C ALA A 11 6.92 13.67 26.53
N PRO A 12 7.07 14.57 25.54
CA PRO A 12 5.94 14.96 24.70
C PRO A 12 5.43 13.74 23.94
N ASP A 13 4.12 13.53 23.99
CA ASP A 13 3.38 12.61 23.12
C ASP A 13 3.56 13.09 21.67
N ARG A 14 4.63 12.63 21.04
CA ARG A 14 4.89 12.89 19.63
C ARG A 14 4.18 11.80 18.85
N GLY A 15 2.93 12.06 18.48
CA GLY A 15 2.25 11.28 17.45
C GLY A 15 3.20 11.01 16.27
N LEU A 16 3.09 9.82 15.67
CA LEU A 16 3.97 9.40 14.59
C LEU A 16 3.98 10.47 13.47
N PRO A 17 5.16 10.92 13.00
CA PRO A 17 5.24 11.86 11.89
C PRO A 17 4.54 11.29 10.65
N SER A 18 4.01 12.16 9.78
CA SER A 18 3.32 11.77 8.56
C SER A 18 4.16 10.81 7.71
N VAL A 19 3.74 9.55 7.62
CA VAL A 19 4.46 8.48 6.91
C VAL A 19 4.10 8.55 5.42
N LYS A 20 5.09 8.84 4.56
CA LYS A 20 4.92 8.92 3.10
C LYS A 20 4.91 7.53 2.45
N LEU A 21 5.86 6.67 2.80
CA LEU A 21 5.92 5.28 2.37
C LEU A 21 5.26 4.40 3.43
N THR A 22 4.00 4.07 3.19
CA THR A 22 3.23 3.20 4.09
C THR A 22 3.47 1.72 3.79
N ILE A 23 3.11 0.86 4.75
CA ILE A 23 3.02 -0.59 4.57
C ILE A 23 1.57 -0.94 4.21
N GLU A 24 1.35 -1.87 3.28
CA GLU A 24 0.01 -2.28 2.83
C GLU A 24 -0.15 -3.81 2.91
N LEU A 25 -0.40 -4.27 4.14
CA LEU A 25 -0.77 -5.67 4.39
C LEU A 25 -2.27 -5.87 4.12
N VAL A 26 -2.57 -6.40 2.94
CA VAL A 26 -3.93 -6.78 2.54
C VAL A 26 -4.45 -7.90 3.46
N PRO A 27 -5.68 -7.81 4.01
CA PRO A 27 -6.27 -8.86 4.85
C PRO A 27 -6.22 -10.22 4.17
N THR A 28 -6.05 -11.31 4.93
CA THR A 28 -5.90 -12.66 4.36
C THR A 28 -7.07 -13.08 3.47
N ALA A 29 -8.30 -12.74 3.87
CA ALA A 29 -9.51 -13.02 3.08
C ALA A 29 -9.54 -12.25 1.74
N CYS A 30 -8.81 -11.15 1.62
CA CYS A 30 -8.70 -10.34 0.41
C CYS A 30 -7.52 -10.77 -0.48
N TRP A 31 -6.72 -11.76 -0.09
CA TRP A 31 -5.65 -12.24 -0.96
C TRP A 31 -6.23 -12.72 -2.29
N TYR A 32 -5.52 -12.42 -3.37
CA TYR A 32 -5.96 -12.69 -4.76
C TYR A 32 -7.20 -11.90 -5.23
N SER A 33 -7.80 -11.06 -4.38
CA SER A 33 -8.83 -10.07 -4.76
C SER A 33 -8.14 -8.77 -5.16
N ASN A 34 -7.74 -8.67 -6.43
CA ASN A 34 -6.97 -7.56 -6.98
C ASN A 34 -7.49 -7.17 -8.37
N VAL A 35 -7.03 -6.04 -8.91
CA VAL A 35 -7.42 -5.56 -10.24
C VAL A 35 -7.09 -6.60 -11.30
N ARG A 36 -5.88 -7.14 -11.28
CA ARG A 36 -5.39 -8.08 -12.30
C ARG A 36 -6.26 -9.34 -12.43
N SER A 37 -6.85 -9.84 -11.34
CA SER A 37 -7.75 -11.00 -11.37
C SER A 37 -9.17 -10.69 -11.83
N ASN A 38 -9.52 -9.40 -11.91
CA ASN A 38 -10.87 -8.93 -12.25
C ASN A 38 -10.96 -8.21 -13.62
N VAL A 39 -9.83 -8.03 -14.31
CA VAL A 39 -9.76 -7.44 -15.65
C VAL A 39 -9.06 -8.38 -16.63
N PHE A 40 -9.29 -8.21 -17.92
CA PHE A 40 -8.57 -8.92 -18.97
C PHE A 40 -7.08 -8.56 -18.93
N PRO A 41 -6.19 -9.50 -19.30
CA PRO A 41 -4.75 -9.24 -19.33
C PRO A 41 -4.36 -7.98 -20.11
N ALA A 42 -4.97 -7.77 -21.29
CA ALA A 42 -4.72 -6.57 -22.11
C ALA A 42 -5.16 -5.27 -21.41
N THR A 43 -6.25 -5.31 -20.64
CA THR A 43 -6.71 -4.16 -19.85
C THR A 43 -5.73 -3.87 -18.72
N TRP A 44 -5.26 -4.89 -18.01
CA TRP A 44 -4.23 -4.72 -16.99
C TRP A 44 -2.94 -4.11 -17.56
N ASP A 45 -2.46 -4.61 -18.69
CA ASP A 45 -1.25 -4.09 -19.36
C ASP A 45 -1.42 -2.62 -19.78
N ARG A 46 -2.61 -2.25 -20.27
CA ARG A 46 -2.96 -0.86 -20.60
C ARG A 46 -2.96 0.03 -19.35
N LEU A 47 -3.61 -0.40 -18.26
CA LEU A 47 -3.67 0.35 -17.00
C LEU A 47 -2.26 0.64 -16.46
N GLN A 48 -1.42 -0.39 -16.39
CA GLN A 48 -0.02 -0.25 -15.98
C GLN A 48 0.72 0.76 -16.86
N THR A 49 0.57 0.65 -18.18
CA THR A 49 1.22 1.57 -19.13
C THR A 49 0.80 3.02 -18.91
N VAL A 50 -0.50 3.28 -18.68
CA VAL A 50 -1.00 4.63 -18.39
C VAL A 50 -0.39 5.17 -17.09
N VAL A 51 -0.43 4.38 -16.01
CA VAL A 51 0.11 4.74 -14.69
C VAL A 51 1.60 5.08 -14.79
N PHE A 52 2.39 4.24 -15.46
CA PHE A 52 3.83 4.47 -15.62
C PHE A 52 4.15 5.71 -16.44
N LYS A 53 3.41 5.95 -17.54
CA LYS A 53 3.60 7.14 -18.38
C LYS A 53 3.28 8.43 -17.65
N ILE A 54 2.17 8.48 -16.90
CA ILE A 54 1.79 9.64 -16.09
C ILE A 54 2.88 9.96 -15.06
N ALA A 55 3.43 8.93 -14.42
CA ALA A 55 4.51 9.09 -13.44
C ALA A 55 5.90 9.29 -14.06
N GLY A 56 6.03 9.38 -15.40
CA GLY A 56 7.32 9.50 -16.08
C GLY A 56 8.29 8.35 -15.79
N TYR A 57 7.77 7.14 -15.55
CA TYR A 57 8.54 5.97 -15.12
C TYR A 57 9.40 6.24 -13.87
N ARG A 58 8.80 6.94 -12.89
CA ARG A 58 9.39 7.20 -11.57
C ARG A 58 8.45 6.77 -10.47
N CYS A 59 9.04 6.50 -9.31
CA CYS A 59 8.29 6.19 -8.10
C CYS A 59 7.57 7.44 -7.59
N GLU A 60 6.25 7.37 -7.44
CA GLU A 60 5.43 8.47 -6.88
C GLU A 60 5.77 8.76 -5.40
N ILE A 61 6.39 7.80 -4.71
CA ILE A 61 6.77 7.95 -3.30
C ILE A 61 8.18 8.55 -3.15
N CYS A 62 9.22 7.94 -3.72
CA CYS A 62 10.60 8.39 -3.50
C CYS A 62 11.23 9.12 -4.69
N GLY A 63 10.56 9.18 -5.83
CA GLY A 63 11.11 9.73 -7.08
C GLY A 63 12.16 8.85 -7.76
N GLY A 64 12.53 7.70 -7.19
CA GLY A 64 13.53 6.78 -7.75
C GLY A 64 12.96 5.81 -8.78
N HIS A 65 13.80 4.88 -9.24
CA HIS A 65 13.46 3.78 -10.14
C HIS A 65 14.34 2.55 -9.82
N GLY A 66 13.97 1.38 -10.36
CA GLY A 66 14.82 0.18 -10.36
C GLY A 66 15.83 0.15 -11.51
N ASP A 67 16.77 -0.79 -11.43
CA ASP A 67 17.86 -0.93 -12.40
C ASP A 67 17.43 -1.71 -13.66
N SER A 68 16.73 -2.84 -13.49
CA SER A 68 16.29 -3.69 -14.61
C SER A 68 14.82 -3.45 -15.02
N HIS A 69 13.97 -3.10 -14.05
CA HIS A 69 12.60 -2.67 -14.28
C HIS A 69 12.39 -1.37 -13.48
N PRO A 70 12.05 -0.25 -14.15
CA PRO A 70 12.10 1.06 -13.51
C PRO A 70 11.05 1.21 -12.42
N VAL A 71 9.83 0.72 -12.68
CA VAL A 71 8.68 0.84 -11.78
C VAL A 71 7.76 -0.37 -11.90
N GLU A 72 6.95 -0.57 -10.87
CA GLU A 72 5.92 -1.60 -10.74
C GLU A 72 4.59 -0.91 -10.38
N CYS A 73 3.49 -1.45 -10.91
CA CYS A 73 2.16 -0.92 -10.63
C CYS A 73 1.66 -1.49 -9.31
N HIS A 74 1.24 -0.63 -8.41
CA HIS A 74 0.76 -1.01 -7.09
C HIS A 74 -0.64 -0.46 -6.82
N GLU A 75 -1.49 -1.31 -6.27
CA GLU A 75 -2.84 -0.94 -5.88
C GLU A 75 -2.82 -0.34 -4.49
N ILE A 76 -3.30 0.90 -4.37
CA ILE A 76 -3.51 1.57 -3.09
C ILE A 76 -4.94 1.32 -2.63
N TRP A 77 -5.10 0.75 -1.44
CA TRP A 77 -6.40 0.36 -0.91
C TRP A 77 -6.91 1.29 0.18
N ALA A 78 -8.19 1.66 0.10
CA ALA A 78 -8.94 2.26 1.20
C ALA A 78 -9.86 1.20 1.83
N TYR A 79 -9.99 1.22 3.15
CA TYR A 79 -10.81 0.27 3.90
C TYR A 79 -11.91 0.99 4.67
N ASP A 80 -13.15 0.55 4.49
CA ASP A 80 -14.27 0.86 5.39
C ASP A 80 -14.45 -0.33 6.33
N ASP A 81 -13.86 -0.26 7.53
CA ASP A 81 -13.87 -1.35 8.50
C ASP A 81 -15.28 -1.68 9.02
N HIS A 82 -16.20 -0.71 9.05
CA HIS A 82 -17.57 -0.92 9.50
C HIS A 82 -18.40 -1.67 8.47
N LYS A 83 -18.33 -1.25 7.19
CA LYS A 83 -19.04 -1.92 6.09
C LYS A 83 -18.28 -3.13 5.54
N ARG A 84 -17.02 -3.29 5.93
CA ARG A 84 -16.08 -4.30 5.42
C ARG A 84 -15.92 -4.20 3.90
N ILE A 85 -15.59 -3.00 3.43
CA ILE A 85 -15.33 -2.74 2.01
C ILE A 85 -13.85 -2.43 1.80
N GLN A 86 -13.21 -3.20 0.92
CA GLN A 86 -11.88 -2.91 0.37
C GLN A 86 -12.09 -2.19 -0.97
N ARG A 87 -11.69 -0.92 -1.04
CA ARG A 87 -11.86 -0.08 -2.23
C ARG A 87 -10.52 0.23 -2.87
N LEU A 88 -10.42 0.05 -4.19
CA LEU A 88 -9.29 0.56 -4.95
C LEU A 88 -9.32 2.09 -4.93
N ALA A 89 -8.34 2.70 -4.28
CA ALA A 89 -8.25 4.16 -4.14
C ALA A 89 -7.37 4.78 -5.22
N HIS A 90 -6.29 4.11 -5.62
CA HIS A 90 -5.35 4.59 -6.63
C HIS A 90 -4.52 3.44 -7.21
N LEU A 91 -4.02 3.60 -8.44
CA LEU A 91 -2.95 2.77 -9.00
C LEU A 91 -1.68 3.60 -9.08
N ALA A 92 -0.65 3.21 -8.33
CA ALA A 92 0.59 3.95 -8.18
C ALA A 92 1.75 3.30 -8.94
N SER A 93 2.58 4.12 -9.56
CA SER A 93 3.90 3.76 -10.09
C SER A 93 4.94 3.78 -8.97
N LEU A 94 5.47 2.63 -8.58
CA LEU A 94 6.44 2.51 -7.48
C LEU A 94 7.77 1.90 -7.95
N CYS A 95 8.90 2.35 -7.42
CA CYS A 95 10.16 1.61 -7.64
C CYS A 95 10.14 0.29 -6.85
N PRO A 96 10.97 -0.71 -7.22
CA PRO A 96 10.92 -2.03 -6.61
C PRO A 96 11.16 -2.02 -5.10
N LYS A 97 12.04 -1.13 -4.60
CA LYS A 97 12.31 -0.99 -3.16
C LYS A 97 11.10 -0.47 -2.39
N CYS A 98 10.38 0.52 -2.92
CA CYS A 98 9.17 1.04 -2.29
C CYS A 98 8.02 0.03 -2.38
N HIS A 99 7.86 -0.63 -3.53
CA HIS A 99 6.85 -1.66 -3.71
C HIS A 99 7.04 -2.85 -2.76
N GLN A 100 8.29 -3.26 -2.53
CA GLN A 100 8.61 -4.29 -1.55
C GLN A 100 8.18 -3.93 -0.11
N VAL A 101 8.20 -2.65 0.27
CA VAL A 101 7.77 -2.18 1.59
C VAL A 101 6.25 -2.26 1.73
N LYS A 102 5.52 -1.97 0.66
CA LYS A 102 4.06 -2.18 0.64
C LYS A 102 3.74 -3.63 0.99
N HIS A 103 4.48 -4.57 0.40
CA HIS A 103 4.35 -6.01 0.65
C HIS A 103 5.36 -6.56 1.68
N ILE A 104 5.59 -5.84 2.78
CA ILE A 104 6.64 -6.20 3.76
C ILE A 104 6.52 -7.62 4.32
N GLY A 105 5.29 -8.16 4.48
CA GLY A 105 5.07 -9.51 5.00
C GLY A 105 5.74 -10.58 4.14
N PHE A 106 5.64 -10.47 2.82
CA PHE A 106 6.33 -11.35 1.88
C PHE A 106 7.85 -11.12 1.89
N ALA A 107 8.30 -9.88 2.03
CA ALA A 107 9.73 -9.62 2.13
C ALA A 107 10.36 -10.22 3.40
N ILE A 108 9.65 -10.15 4.53
CA ILE A 108 10.06 -10.75 5.81
C ILE A 108 10.14 -12.27 5.68
N SER A 109 9.15 -12.93 5.07
CA SER A 109 9.16 -14.39 4.88
C SER A 109 10.31 -14.88 3.99
N GLN A 110 10.90 -13.98 3.20
CA GLN A 110 12.09 -14.23 2.36
C GLN A 110 13.41 -13.82 3.05
N GLY A 111 13.40 -13.54 4.36
CA GLY A 111 14.61 -13.17 5.11
C GLY A 111 15.09 -11.74 4.87
N ARG A 112 14.30 -10.87 4.23
CA ARG A 112 14.72 -9.51 3.82
C ARG A 112 14.27 -8.40 4.77
N ALA A 113 13.85 -8.74 5.98
CA ALA A 113 13.28 -7.81 6.97
C ALA A 113 14.18 -6.57 7.20
N GLN A 114 15.47 -6.78 7.45
CA GLN A 114 16.40 -5.70 7.75
C GLN A 114 16.56 -4.70 6.58
N GLN A 115 16.56 -5.19 5.34
CA GLN A 115 16.68 -4.33 4.16
C GLN A 115 15.43 -3.45 3.99
N VAL A 116 14.25 -4.05 4.12
CA VAL A 116 12.97 -3.36 3.88
C VAL A 116 12.66 -2.35 4.97
N VAL A 117 12.89 -2.69 6.24
CA VAL A 117 12.66 -1.77 7.36
C VAL A 117 13.63 -0.59 7.31
N ARG A 118 14.89 -0.80 6.90
CA ARG A 118 15.85 0.30 6.68
C ARG A 118 15.38 1.25 5.58
N TRP A 119 14.90 0.72 4.46
CA TRP A 119 14.39 1.55 3.37
C TRP A 119 13.12 2.34 3.77
N LEU A 120 12.20 1.68 4.48
CA LEU A 120 11.03 2.33 5.10
C LEU A 120 11.43 3.49 6.01
N ALA A 121 12.43 3.27 6.87
CA ALA A 121 12.93 4.29 7.78
C ALA A 121 13.56 5.47 7.02
N GLN A 122 14.38 5.18 6.01
CA GLN A 122 15.06 6.19 5.21
C GLN A 122 14.08 7.10 4.45
N VAL A 123 13.10 6.53 3.74
CA VAL A 123 12.14 7.31 2.93
C VAL A 123 11.26 8.18 3.82
N ASN A 124 10.95 7.72 5.03
CA ASN A 124 10.08 8.43 5.97
C ASN A 124 10.83 9.25 7.02
N GLN A 125 12.17 9.27 7.01
CA GLN A 125 13.01 9.92 8.02
C GLN A 125 12.68 9.45 9.45
N LEU A 126 12.38 8.16 9.61
CA LEU A 126 12.10 7.55 10.91
C LEU A 126 13.39 7.03 11.55
N THR A 127 13.44 7.11 12.87
CA THR A 127 14.42 6.33 13.64
C THR A 127 14.15 4.82 13.49
N PRO A 128 15.15 3.95 13.72
CA PRO A 128 14.93 2.50 13.68
C PRO A 128 13.80 2.03 14.61
N ALA A 129 13.69 2.62 15.80
CA ALA A 129 12.64 2.30 16.76
C ALA A 129 11.24 2.69 16.25
N GLN A 130 11.10 3.87 15.65
CA GLN A 130 9.84 4.31 15.05
C GLN A 130 9.43 3.45 13.86
N ALA A 131 10.38 3.08 12.99
CA ALA A 131 10.10 2.20 11.86
C ALA A 131 9.63 0.82 12.33
N LEU A 132 10.27 0.24 13.35
CA LEU A 132 9.83 -1.04 13.93
C LEU A 132 8.46 -0.94 14.59
N ALA A 133 8.20 0.13 15.35
CA ALA A 133 6.90 0.37 15.96
C ALA A 133 5.79 0.49 14.90
N TYR A 134 6.04 1.20 13.80
CA TYR A 134 5.10 1.31 12.68
C TYR A 134 4.83 -0.03 12.00
N VAL A 135 5.87 -0.86 11.81
CA VAL A 135 5.72 -2.24 11.32
C VAL A 135 4.81 -3.05 12.26
N GLN A 136 5.10 -3.05 13.56
CA GLN A 136 4.32 -3.78 14.56
C GLN A 136 2.85 -3.34 14.57
N GLN A 137 2.60 -2.03 14.57
CA GLN A 137 1.24 -1.48 14.49
C GLN A 137 0.52 -1.93 13.21
N THR A 138 1.20 -1.93 12.07
CA THR A 138 0.58 -2.36 10.80
C THR A 138 0.22 -3.85 10.82
N PHE A 139 1.05 -4.70 11.42
CA PHE A 139 0.74 -6.13 11.60
C PHE A 139 -0.43 -6.37 12.57
N GLN A 140 -0.60 -5.54 13.61
CA GLN A 140 -1.76 -5.61 14.49
C GLN A 140 -3.06 -5.30 13.74
N VAL A 141 -3.08 -4.22 12.96
CA VAL A 141 -4.24 -3.86 12.11
C VAL A 141 -4.54 -4.99 11.12
N HIS A 142 -3.52 -5.52 10.46
CA HIS A 142 -3.68 -6.66 9.56
C HIS A 142 -4.29 -7.88 10.28
N ALA A 143 -3.79 -8.24 11.46
CA ALA A 143 -4.32 -9.37 12.24
C ALA A 143 -5.79 -9.20 12.63
N ILE A 144 -6.25 -7.97 12.89
CA ILE A 144 -7.66 -7.66 13.15
C ILE A 144 -8.49 -7.80 11.88
N ARG A 145 -8.09 -7.13 10.80
CA ARG A 145 -8.85 -7.12 9.53
C ARG A 145 -8.96 -8.50 8.89
N SER A 146 -7.94 -9.34 9.06
CA SER A 146 -7.88 -10.72 8.57
C SER A 146 -8.88 -11.68 9.26
N ARG A 147 -9.65 -11.21 10.26
CA ARG A 147 -10.73 -11.99 10.90
C ARG A 147 -12.07 -11.88 10.18
N PHE A 148 -12.15 -11.05 9.14
CA PHE A 148 -13.40 -10.72 8.48
C PHE A 148 -13.33 -10.94 6.98
N GLU A 149 -14.49 -11.25 6.40
CA GLU A 149 -14.71 -11.19 4.96
C GLU A 149 -14.96 -9.75 4.50
N TRP A 150 -14.53 -9.46 3.28
CA TRP A 150 -14.56 -8.11 2.70
C TRP A 150 -15.21 -8.11 1.33
N THR A 151 -15.92 -7.03 1.02
CA THR A 151 -16.43 -6.75 -0.33
C THR A 151 -15.41 -5.93 -1.10
N LEU A 152 -15.06 -6.36 -2.32
CA LEU A 152 -14.17 -5.64 -3.22
C LEU A 152 -14.93 -4.58 -4.03
N ASP A 153 -14.40 -3.36 -4.05
CA ASP A 153 -14.94 -2.22 -4.79
C ASP A 153 -13.86 -1.66 -5.74
N LEU A 154 -14.00 -1.95 -7.04
CA LEU A 154 -13.08 -1.49 -8.09
C LEU A 154 -13.63 -0.34 -8.94
N ARG A 155 -14.64 0.40 -8.45
CA ARG A 155 -15.30 1.47 -9.23
C ARG A 155 -14.36 2.56 -9.76
N LEU A 156 -13.21 2.76 -9.13
CA LEU A 156 -12.14 3.63 -9.65
C LEU A 156 -11.78 3.30 -11.12
N LEU A 157 -11.81 2.02 -11.50
CA LEU A 157 -11.51 1.60 -12.88
C LEU A 157 -12.53 2.16 -13.88
N THR A 158 -13.80 2.22 -13.50
CA THR A 158 -14.84 2.86 -14.31
C THR A 158 -14.67 4.37 -14.30
N ASP A 159 -14.55 4.97 -13.12
CA ASP A 159 -14.58 6.41 -12.93
C ASP A 159 -13.36 7.13 -13.53
N SER A 160 -12.17 6.50 -13.45
CA SER A 160 -10.90 7.12 -13.86
C SER A 160 -10.30 6.54 -15.14
N TYR A 161 -10.67 5.31 -15.51
CA TYR A 161 -10.06 4.61 -16.65
C TYR A 161 -11.08 4.13 -17.70
N GLY A 162 -12.38 4.36 -17.49
CA GLY A 162 -13.44 4.01 -18.43
C GLY A 162 -13.66 2.50 -18.60
N ILE A 163 -13.17 1.68 -17.65
CA ILE A 163 -13.35 0.23 -17.68
C ILE A 163 -14.76 -0.12 -17.22
N LYS A 164 -15.49 -0.84 -18.06
CA LYS A 164 -16.84 -1.32 -17.72
C LYS A 164 -16.75 -2.55 -16.82
N LEU A 165 -17.34 -2.46 -15.63
CA LEU A 165 -17.41 -3.55 -14.67
C LEU A 165 -18.87 -4.01 -14.49
N ASP A 166 -19.08 -5.28 -14.16
CA ASP A 166 -20.37 -5.75 -13.65
C ASP A 166 -20.55 -5.47 -12.14
N LYS A 167 -21.66 -5.94 -11.59
CA LYS A 167 -22.01 -5.81 -10.17
C LYS A 167 -21.05 -6.52 -9.20
N HIS A 168 -20.16 -7.37 -9.72
CA HIS A 168 -19.15 -8.11 -8.95
C HIS A 168 -17.74 -7.52 -9.13
N SER A 169 -17.62 -6.33 -9.74
CA SER A 169 -16.35 -5.69 -10.06
C SER A 169 -15.52 -6.44 -11.11
N ILE A 170 -16.14 -7.27 -11.96
CA ILE A 170 -15.46 -7.99 -13.03
C ILE A 170 -15.63 -7.23 -14.35
N GLU A 171 -14.56 -7.10 -15.13
CA GLU A 171 -14.59 -6.45 -16.43
C GLU A 171 -15.58 -7.12 -17.40
N GLN A 172 -16.41 -6.30 -18.04
CA GLN A 172 -17.42 -6.74 -19.01
C GLN A 172 -17.11 -6.22 -20.41
N GLY A 173 -17.13 -7.15 -21.37
CA GLY A 173 -16.88 -6.88 -22.77
C GLY A 173 -15.42 -6.57 -23.09
N LEU A 174 -15.02 -6.82 -24.34
CA LEU A 174 -13.72 -6.39 -24.82
C LEU A 174 -13.68 -4.86 -24.83
N ASN A 175 -12.98 -4.23 -23.89
CA ASN A 175 -12.65 -2.80 -23.94
C ASN A 175 -11.60 -2.49 -25.04
N LEU A 176 -11.76 -3.12 -26.21
CA LEU A 176 -11.01 -2.93 -27.45
C LEU A 176 -11.53 -1.71 -28.22
N ARG A 177 -11.51 -0.52 -27.62
CA ARG A 177 -11.62 0.76 -28.35
C ARG A 177 -10.83 1.80 -27.55
N ALA A 178 -9.87 2.56 -28.08
CA ALA A 178 -9.33 2.73 -29.44
C ALA A 178 -7.81 2.86 -29.35
#